data_AF-A0A8C6VD75-F1
#
_entry.id   AF-A0A8C6VD75-F1
#
_cell.length_a   1.000
_cell.length_b   1.000
_cell.length_c   1.000
_cell.angle_alpha   90.00
_cell.angle_beta   90.00
_cell.angle_gamma   90.00
#
_symmetry.space_group_name_H-M   'P 1'
#
loop_
_entity.id
_entity.type
_entity.pdbx_description
1 polymer ?
#
loop_
_entity_poly.entity_id
_entity_poly.type
_entity_poly.pdbx_seq_one_letter_code
_entity_poly.pdbx_strand_id
1 'polypeptide(L)'
;PAEYHLWPQLIELSFTKLSKHLGLALCAKLDRKGKPNLLDMGSLMIKPIQRVMKYPLLLCELLNATPKSHPDHKALQHALVAMKDMNMNINELKRRKDIVLKYKKNDEDESLKDKFSKLNIHSISKKSKRVTGHLKILTGGEPQVKDEVFNKEEKLFKSLEKTVKLCVKNIPLSLQHLEDSVFLGAQCIIDLQDLLNENEDGANRSSDALINAGHPSKLSKLVLTPLTALHALFLSPQKLIQKRYDKLLDYSSLYQKASGDDTDLARKEYEALNAQLVEELQRFNEAAKKIVTSCLCCLITLLKDMMSSASQSFSTNESHISEIQDQVLEDVHNLNCIKENHCVTFIERKLSFEKKRPVSLQPEFPRQKEVHRLMLLSMYNVDLLYEAKRKCNATQELDIDLYEGEVVALIDQKDPFGCTSRWLVDTGILKGYVYSSFLKPYKPAKTFYAVHPFQARSKQELSLHEYQRVQILRFSDLSGNKEWWLAEAEGQKGYVPANYLGKMTYT
;
A
#
# COMPACT_ATOMS: atom_id res chain seq x y z
N PRO A 1 -38.19 -4.71 -17.67
CA PRO A 1 -37.62 -3.74 -16.69
C PRO A 1 -36.09 -3.83 -16.53
N ALA A 2 -35.48 -5.01 -16.63
CA ALA A 2 -34.02 -5.19 -16.50
C ALA A 2 -33.22 -5.00 -17.80
N GLU A 3 -33.86 -5.00 -18.98
CA GLU A 3 -33.15 -4.87 -20.26
C GLU A 3 -32.82 -3.42 -20.65
N TYR A 4 -33.52 -2.41 -20.12
CA TYR A 4 -33.32 -1.00 -20.47
C TYR A 4 -31.99 -0.39 -19.97
N HIS A 5 -31.34 -1.01 -18.98
CA HIS A 5 -30.05 -0.55 -18.45
C HIS A 5 -28.83 -1.06 -19.22
N LEU A 6 -28.99 -2.05 -20.10
CA LEU A 6 -27.90 -2.63 -20.91
C LEU A 6 -27.72 -1.92 -22.26
N TRP A 7 -28.75 -1.26 -22.78
CA TRP A 7 -28.70 -0.60 -24.09
C TRP A 7 -27.68 0.55 -24.17
N PRO A 8 -27.50 1.43 -23.17
CA PRO A 8 -26.49 2.48 -23.25
C PRO A 8 -25.05 1.94 -23.28
N GLN A 9 -24.78 0.87 -22.53
CA GLN A 9 -23.48 0.20 -22.51
C GLN A 9 -23.23 -0.63 -23.78
N LEU A 10 -24.28 -1.28 -24.31
CA LEU A 10 -24.27 -1.92 -25.62
C LEU A 10 -24.10 -0.90 -26.75
N ILE A 11 -24.58 0.35 -26.60
CA ILE A 11 -24.37 1.44 -27.57
C ILE A 11 -22.95 2.01 -27.44
N GLU A 12 -22.36 2.12 -26.25
CA GLU A 12 -20.95 2.55 -26.13
C GLU A 12 -19.97 1.51 -26.72
N LEU A 13 -20.22 0.22 -26.42
CA LEU A 13 -19.50 -0.92 -26.99
C LEU A 13 -19.82 -1.15 -28.47
N SER A 14 -21.02 -0.88 -28.96
CA SER A 14 -21.35 -1.04 -30.37
C SER A 14 -20.98 0.19 -31.19
N PHE A 15 -20.96 1.42 -30.66
CA PHE A 15 -20.64 2.61 -31.44
C PHE A 15 -19.13 2.75 -31.66
N THR A 16 -18.29 2.48 -30.65
CA THR A 16 -16.82 2.48 -30.84
C THR A 16 -16.35 1.26 -31.63
N LYS A 17 -16.99 0.10 -31.42
CA LYS A 17 -16.62 -1.17 -32.05
C LYS A 17 -17.25 -1.35 -33.43
N LEU A 18 -18.49 -0.90 -33.70
CA LEU A 18 -19.03 -0.71 -35.07
C LEU A 18 -18.30 0.43 -35.78
N SER A 19 -18.03 1.59 -35.18
CA SER A 19 -17.30 2.64 -35.92
C SER A 19 -15.96 2.12 -36.43
N LYS A 20 -15.23 1.34 -35.63
CA LYS A 20 -14.01 0.64 -36.08
C LYS A 20 -14.27 -0.53 -37.04
N HIS A 21 -15.15 -1.48 -36.71
CA HIS A 21 -15.39 -2.69 -37.54
C HIS A 21 -16.15 -2.39 -38.82
N LEU A 22 -17.23 -1.61 -38.74
CA LEU A 22 -17.98 -1.14 -39.90
C LEU A 22 -17.10 -0.19 -40.71
N GLY A 23 -16.30 0.68 -40.08
CA GLY A 23 -15.33 1.54 -40.77
C GLY A 23 -14.28 0.75 -41.56
N LEU A 24 -13.65 -0.26 -40.94
CA LEU A 24 -12.67 -1.13 -41.60
C LEU A 24 -13.31 -2.03 -42.67
N ALA A 25 -14.49 -2.59 -42.41
CA ALA A 25 -15.21 -3.44 -43.37
C ALA A 25 -15.78 -2.66 -44.56
N LEU A 26 -16.18 -1.39 -44.36
CA LEU A 26 -16.62 -0.51 -45.44
C LEU A 26 -15.42 0.01 -46.24
N CYS A 27 -14.31 0.39 -45.60
CA CYS A 27 -13.06 0.73 -46.30
C CYS A 27 -12.57 -0.43 -47.17
N ALA A 28 -12.54 -1.65 -46.63
CA ALA A 28 -12.14 -2.85 -47.39
C ALA A 28 -13.09 -3.16 -48.57
N LYS A 29 -14.39 -2.84 -48.46
CA LYS A 29 -15.36 -2.99 -49.56
C LYS A 29 -15.30 -1.84 -50.58
N LEU A 30 -14.88 -0.65 -50.17
CA LEU A 30 -14.79 0.55 -51.01
C LEU A 30 -13.46 0.62 -51.77
N ASP A 31 -12.36 0.16 -51.18
CA ASP A 31 -11.08 -0.05 -51.87
C ASP A 31 -11.23 -1.02 -53.05
N ARG A 32 -12.01 -2.10 -52.87
CA ARG A 32 -12.34 -3.04 -53.95
C ARG A 32 -13.16 -2.42 -55.09
N LYS A 33 -13.77 -1.24 -54.91
CA LYS A 33 -14.61 -0.56 -55.93
C LYS A 33 -13.96 0.70 -56.52
N GLY A 34 -12.68 0.97 -56.23
CA GLY A 34 -11.89 1.99 -56.95
C GLY A 34 -12.42 3.42 -56.86
N LYS A 35 -12.99 3.84 -55.72
CA LYS A 35 -13.45 5.22 -55.52
C LYS A 35 -12.61 5.93 -54.45
N PRO A 36 -11.57 6.71 -54.84
CA PRO A 36 -10.59 7.29 -53.91
C PRO A 36 -11.10 8.50 -53.10
N ASN A 37 -12.31 9.00 -53.32
CA ASN A 37 -12.81 10.22 -52.67
C ASN A 37 -13.60 9.98 -51.36
N LEU A 38 -13.46 8.82 -50.70
CA LEU A 38 -14.22 8.48 -49.49
C LEU A 38 -13.39 8.43 -48.19
N LEU A 39 -12.25 9.14 -48.14
CA LEU A 39 -11.37 9.16 -46.97
C LEU A 39 -11.95 9.89 -45.74
N ASP A 40 -13.10 10.56 -45.87
CA ASP A 40 -13.76 11.18 -44.71
C ASP A 40 -14.91 10.32 -44.17
N MET A 41 -14.57 9.29 -43.39
CA MET A 41 -15.51 8.48 -42.62
C MET A 41 -16.39 9.34 -41.70
N GLY A 42 -15.87 10.49 -41.24
CA GLY A 42 -16.62 11.48 -40.46
C GLY A 42 -17.84 11.97 -41.24
N SER A 43 -17.65 12.41 -42.49
CA SER A 43 -18.73 12.91 -43.35
C SER A 43 -19.85 11.89 -43.60
N LEU A 44 -19.52 10.60 -43.70
CA LEU A 44 -20.48 9.52 -43.97
C LEU A 44 -21.35 9.21 -42.74
N MET A 45 -20.80 9.37 -41.54
CA MET A 45 -21.50 9.12 -40.27
C MET A 45 -22.35 10.30 -39.81
N ILE A 46 -22.16 11.50 -40.38
CA ILE A 46 -22.99 12.67 -40.08
C ILE A 46 -24.48 12.43 -40.40
N LYS A 47 -24.79 11.87 -41.59
CA LYS A 47 -26.20 11.73 -42.04
C LYS A 47 -27.01 10.73 -41.20
N PRO A 48 -26.51 9.53 -40.84
CA PRO A 48 -27.20 8.61 -39.94
C PRO A 48 -27.45 9.21 -38.55
N ILE A 49 -26.48 9.93 -37.98
CA ILE A 49 -26.60 10.60 -36.67
C ILE A 49 -27.67 11.70 -36.73
N GLN A 50 -27.67 12.53 -37.78
CA GLN A 50 -28.71 13.54 -38.01
C GLN A 50 -30.10 12.95 -38.22
N ARG A 51 -30.19 11.71 -38.74
CA ARG A 51 -31.47 11.04 -39.02
C ARG A 51 -32.13 10.51 -37.76
N VAL A 52 -31.35 10.07 -36.76
CA VAL A 52 -31.86 9.68 -35.44
C VAL A 52 -32.65 10.81 -34.79
N MET A 53 -32.19 12.06 -34.95
CA MET A 53 -32.87 13.24 -34.43
C MET A 53 -34.23 13.53 -35.10
N LYS A 54 -34.49 12.97 -36.28
CA LYS A 54 -35.72 13.20 -37.06
C LYS A 54 -36.80 12.15 -36.83
N TYR A 55 -36.47 10.96 -36.32
CA TYR A 55 -37.46 9.91 -36.05
C TYR A 55 -38.55 10.30 -35.04
N PRO A 56 -38.30 11.11 -33.99
CA PRO A 56 -39.38 11.58 -33.13
C PRO A 56 -40.42 12.43 -33.87
N LEU A 57 -40.01 13.22 -34.87
CA LEU A 57 -40.93 14.04 -35.66
C LEU A 57 -41.82 13.13 -36.51
N LEU A 58 -41.22 12.15 -37.18
CA LEU A 58 -41.94 11.18 -38.01
C LEU A 58 -42.90 10.30 -37.20
N LEU A 59 -42.46 9.81 -36.04
CA LEU A 59 -43.28 9.00 -35.14
C LEU A 59 -44.41 9.83 -34.49
N CYS A 60 -44.19 11.13 -34.27
CA CYS A 60 -45.23 12.02 -33.78
C CYS A 60 -46.33 12.24 -34.82
N GLU A 61 -45.94 12.49 -36.08
CA GLU A 61 -46.89 12.61 -37.19
C GLU A 61 -47.67 11.30 -37.42
N LEU A 62 -46.99 10.16 -37.36
CA LEU A 62 -47.63 8.85 -37.52
C LEU A 62 -48.61 8.55 -36.37
N LEU A 63 -48.24 8.90 -35.13
CA LEU A 63 -49.11 8.76 -33.96
C LEU A 63 -50.34 9.66 -34.05
N ASN A 64 -50.18 10.90 -34.52
CA ASN A 64 -51.27 11.85 -34.73
C ASN A 64 -52.24 11.38 -35.83
N ALA A 65 -51.73 10.71 -36.87
CA ALA A 65 -52.53 10.11 -37.94
C ALA A 65 -53.17 8.76 -37.56
N THR A 66 -52.81 8.17 -36.41
CA THR A 66 -53.30 6.86 -35.97
C THR A 66 -54.37 7.01 -34.87
N PRO A 67 -55.63 6.57 -35.08
CA PRO A 67 -56.68 6.66 -34.07
C PRO A 67 -56.33 5.92 -32.78
N LYS A 68 -56.83 6.40 -31.63
CA LYS A 68 -56.56 5.80 -30.30
C LYS A 68 -57.06 4.36 -30.14
N SER A 69 -58.00 3.93 -30.97
CA SER A 69 -58.54 2.56 -31.02
C SER A 69 -57.70 1.59 -31.85
N HIS A 70 -56.71 2.08 -32.61
CA HIS A 70 -55.86 1.25 -33.44
C HIS A 70 -54.86 0.45 -32.58
N PRO A 71 -54.62 -0.84 -32.87
CA PRO A 71 -53.72 -1.69 -32.08
C PRO A 71 -52.29 -1.13 -31.97
N ASP A 72 -51.81 -0.45 -33.01
CA ASP A 72 -50.45 0.12 -33.03
C ASP A 72 -50.31 1.46 -32.30
N HIS A 73 -51.41 2.11 -31.87
CA HIS A 73 -51.35 3.44 -31.26
C HIS A 73 -50.49 3.46 -29.98
N LYS A 74 -50.64 2.46 -29.11
CA LYS A 74 -49.82 2.34 -27.89
C LYS A 74 -48.35 2.04 -28.21
N ALA A 75 -48.09 1.19 -29.20
CA ALA A 75 -46.73 0.87 -29.62
C ALA A 75 -46.01 2.10 -30.19
N LEU A 76 -46.71 2.91 -30.99
CA LEU A 76 -46.19 4.17 -31.54
C LEU A 76 -45.94 5.21 -30.44
N GLN A 77 -46.81 5.29 -29.44
CA GLN A 77 -46.62 6.18 -28.30
C GLN A 77 -45.35 5.80 -27.50
N HIS A 78 -45.15 4.51 -27.22
CA HIS A 78 -43.94 4.03 -26.56
C HIS A 78 -42.68 4.26 -27.41
N ALA A 79 -42.74 4.01 -28.72
CA ALA A 79 -41.63 4.25 -29.64
C ALA A 79 -41.25 5.74 -29.71
N LEU A 80 -42.24 6.64 -29.70
CA LEU A 80 -42.02 8.08 -29.68
C LEU A 80 -41.32 8.54 -28.40
N VAL A 81 -41.76 8.05 -27.24
CA VAL A 81 -41.13 8.34 -25.95
C VAL A 81 -39.68 7.83 -25.94
N ALA A 82 -39.46 6.56 -26.32
CA ALA A 82 -38.13 5.98 -26.37
C ALA A 82 -37.16 6.76 -27.29
N MET A 83 -37.64 7.22 -28.46
CA MET A 83 -36.82 8.02 -29.38
C MET A 83 -36.54 9.44 -28.87
N LYS A 84 -37.47 10.05 -28.13
CA LYS A 84 -37.23 11.34 -27.45
C LYS A 84 -36.18 11.18 -26.33
N ASP A 85 -36.29 10.13 -25.53
CA ASP A 85 -35.34 9.82 -24.46
C ASP A 85 -33.94 9.54 -25.02
N MET A 86 -33.85 8.82 -26.13
CA MET A 86 -32.60 8.59 -26.84
C MET A 86 -31.93 9.90 -27.29
N ASN A 87 -32.69 10.85 -27.85
CA ASN A 87 -32.14 12.15 -28.25
C ASN A 87 -31.68 12.99 -27.07
N MET A 88 -32.41 12.97 -25.95
CA MET A 88 -31.99 13.65 -24.71
C MET A 88 -30.67 13.06 -24.19
N ASN A 89 -30.55 11.73 -24.17
CA ASN A 89 -29.32 11.04 -23.77
C ASN A 89 -28.13 11.35 -24.70
N ILE A 90 -28.34 11.43 -26.02
CA ILE A 90 -27.29 11.81 -26.99
C ILE A 90 -26.82 13.25 -26.73
N ASN A 91 -27.75 14.19 -26.53
CA ASN A 91 -27.41 15.59 -26.23
C ASN A 91 -26.65 15.72 -24.91
N GLU A 92 -27.09 14.99 -23.89
CA GLU A 92 -26.43 14.99 -22.59
C GLU A 92 -25.03 14.37 -22.67
N LEU A 93 -24.85 13.26 -23.40
CA LEU A 93 -23.53 12.67 -23.64
C LEU A 93 -22.59 13.62 -24.39
N LYS A 94 -23.09 14.34 -25.39
CA LYS A 94 -22.32 15.37 -26.10
C LYS A 94 -21.89 16.49 -25.15
N ARG A 95 -22.83 17.03 -24.36
CA ARG A 95 -22.55 18.05 -23.33
C ARG A 95 -21.48 17.57 -22.35
N ARG A 96 -21.59 16.35 -21.84
CA ARG A 96 -20.61 15.73 -20.92
C ARG A 96 -19.22 15.61 -21.54
N LYS A 97 -19.12 15.18 -22.81
CA LYS A 97 -17.84 15.11 -23.54
C LYS A 97 -17.23 16.49 -23.80
N ASP A 98 -18.04 17.47 -24.18
CA ASP A 98 -17.59 18.84 -24.44
C ASP A 98 -17.06 19.50 -23.16
N ILE A 99 -17.68 19.22 -22.01
CA ILE A 99 -17.18 19.63 -20.69
C ILE A 99 -15.81 19.02 -20.44
N VAL A 100 -15.63 17.70 -20.58
CA VAL A 100 -14.33 17.03 -20.36
C VAL A 100 -13.25 17.57 -21.30
N LEU A 101 -13.55 17.73 -22.59
CA LEU A 101 -12.64 18.28 -23.60
C LEU A 101 -12.20 19.72 -23.26
N LYS A 102 -13.13 20.57 -22.81
CA LYS A 102 -12.83 21.94 -22.36
C LYS A 102 -11.78 21.97 -21.24
N TYR A 103 -11.77 20.98 -20.36
CA TYR A 103 -10.84 20.93 -19.23
C TYR A 103 -9.59 20.08 -19.49
N LYS A 104 -9.62 19.22 -20.52
CA LYS A 104 -8.45 18.46 -20.98
C LYS A 104 -7.49 19.32 -21.84
N LYS A 105 -8.02 20.21 -22.70
CA LYS A 105 -7.22 21.03 -23.63
C LYS A 105 -6.44 22.19 -23.01
N ASN A 106 -6.85 22.71 -21.85
CA ASN A 106 -6.25 23.93 -21.28
C ASN A 106 -4.84 23.76 -20.68
N ASP A 107 -4.27 22.55 -20.64
CA ASP A 107 -2.98 22.31 -19.98
C ASP A 107 -1.87 21.75 -20.87
N GLU A 108 -2.21 21.09 -22.00
CA GLU A 108 -1.19 20.44 -22.84
C GLU A 108 -0.53 21.42 -23.84
N ASP A 109 -1.20 22.53 -24.20
CA ASP A 109 -0.71 23.51 -25.18
C ASP A 109 -0.45 24.93 -24.62
N GLU A 110 -0.73 25.20 -23.34
CA GLU A 110 -0.63 26.57 -22.79
C GLU A 110 0.69 26.82 -22.04
N SER A 111 1.52 27.69 -22.63
CA SER A 111 2.71 28.26 -22.01
C SER A 111 2.36 28.94 -20.69
N LEU A 112 3.28 28.93 -19.71
CA LEU A 112 3.12 29.65 -18.45
C LEU A 112 2.78 31.14 -18.70
N LYS A 113 3.31 31.72 -19.78
CA LYS A 113 3.02 33.10 -20.21
C LYS A 113 1.54 33.29 -20.62
N ASP A 114 0.94 32.30 -21.27
CA ASP A 114 -0.50 32.31 -21.60
C ASP A 114 -1.36 32.16 -20.35
N LYS A 115 -0.92 31.33 -19.38
CA LYS A 115 -1.57 31.18 -18.07
C LYS A 115 -1.57 32.49 -17.26
N PHE A 116 -0.51 33.27 -17.34
CA PHE A 116 -0.44 34.61 -16.72
C PHE A 116 -1.27 35.66 -17.47
N SER A 117 -1.33 35.60 -18.81
CA SER A 117 -2.11 36.54 -19.62
C SER A 117 -3.64 36.37 -19.46
N LYS A 118 -4.11 35.18 -19.06
CA LYS A 118 -5.53 34.87 -18.81
C LYS A 118 -6.01 35.19 -17.39
N LEU A 119 -5.16 35.79 -16.55
CA LEU A 119 -5.52 36.23 -15.21
C LEU A 119 -6.42 37.47 -15.27
N ASN A 120 -7.71 37.25 -15.53
CA ASN A 120 -8.74 38.27 -15.40
C ASN A 120 -9.02 38.53 -13.89
N ILE A 121 -9.15 39.80 -13.49
CA ILE A 121 -9.52 40.23 -12.13
C ILE A 121 -10.75 39.47 -11.61
N HIS A 122 -11.68 39.11 -12.48
CA HIS A 122 -12.85 38.29 -12.13
C HIS A 122 -12.50 36.84 -11.72
N SER A 123 -11.50 36.22 -12.37
CA SER A 123 -10.98 34.88 -12.05
C SER A 123 -10.19 34.87 -10.73
N ILE A 124 -9.44 35.94 -10.47
CA ILE A 124 -8.72 36.16 -9.21
C ILE A 124 -9.72 36.37 -8.06
N SER A 125 -10.78 37.17 -8.28
CA SER A 125 -11.87 37.36 -7.30
C SER A 125 -12.57 36.05 -6.95
N LYS A 126 -12.83 35.18 -7.94
CA LYS A 126 -13.39 33.83 -7.68
C LYS A 126 -12.44 32.94 -6.88
N LYS A 127 -11.15 32.90 -7.22
CA LYS A 127 -10.15 32.16 -6.41
C LYS A 127 -10.03 32.69 -4.97
N SER A 128 -10.04 34.01 -4.79
CA SER A 128 -10.03 34.64 -3.46
C SER A 128 -11.28 34.26 -2.64
N LYS A 129 -12.47 34.35 -3.24
CA LYS A 129 -13.73 33.92 -2.59
C LYS A 129 -13.74 32.43 -2.24
N ARG A 130 -13.15 31.56 -3.06
CA ARG A 130 -12.99 30.13 -2.78
C ARG A 130 -12.09 29.87 -1.58
N VAL A 131 -10.96 30.59 -1.47
CA VAL A 131 -10.06 30.49 -0.31
C VAL A 131 -10.78 30.95 0.96
N THR A 132 -11.55 32.04 0.90
CA THR A 132 -12.37 32.51 2.03
C THR A 132 -13.45 31.49 2.41
N GLY A 133 -14.11 30.87 1.44
CA GLY A 133 -15.08 29.79 1.68
C GLY A 133 -14.44 28.55 2.30
N HIS A 134 -13.26 28.17 1.85
CA HIS A 134 -12.52 27.04 2.43
C HIS A 134 -12.12 27.30 3.88
N LEU A 135 -11.73 28.54 4.20
CA LEU A 135 -11.42 28.98 5.57
C LEU A 135 -12.65 28.89 6.48
N LYS A 136 -13.84 29.31 5.99
CA LYS A 136 -15.10 29.24 6.74
C LYS A 136 -15.51 27.80 7.09
N ILE A 137 -15.27 26.85 6.19
CA ILE A 137 -15.52 25.42 6.44
C ILE A 137 -14.54 24.89 7.51
N LEU A 138 -13.26 25.26 7.42
CA LEU A 138 -12.22 24.88 8.40
C LEU A 138 -12.48 25.45 9.80
N THR A 139 -13.04 26.65 9.91
CA THR A 139 -13.38 27.28 11.18
C THR A 139 -14.75 26.87 11.73
N GLY A 140 -15.42 25.88 11.12
CA GLY A 140 -16.71 25.36 11.59
C GLY A 140 -17.91 26.28 11.35
N GLY A 141 -17.78 27.29 10.47
CA GLY A 141 -18.82 28.29 10.21
C GLY A 141 -19.88 27.88 9.17
N GLU A 142 -19.72 26.76 8.47
CA GLU A 142 -20.66 26.28 7.44
C GLU A 142 -20.85 24.75 7.49
N PRO A 143 -22.09 24.25 7.30
CA PRO A 143 -22.36 22.81 7.20
C PRO A 143 -21.78 22.23 5.90
N GLN A 144 -20.94 21.21 6.04
CA GLN A 144 -20.31 20.52 4.91
C GLN A 144 -21.36 19.67 4.17
N VAL A 145 -21.52 19.86 2.86
CA VAL A 145 -22.35 18.98 2.01
C VAL A 145 -21.70 17.59 1.98
N LYS A 146 -22.26 16.64 2.74
CA LYS A 146 -21.77 15.26 2.82
C LYS A 146 -22.29 14.44 1.62
N ASP A 147 -21.46 14.35 0.59
CA ASP A 147 -21.65 13.36 -0.48
C ASP A 147 -20.88 12.08 -0.11
N GLU A 148 -21.53 11.18 0.62
CA GLU A 148 -20.93 9.94 1.13
C GLU A 148 -20.46 9.01 -0.01
N VAL A 149 -21.17 9.00 -1.14
CA VAL A 149 -20.81 8.19 -2.30
C VAL A 149 -19.53 8.72 -2.92
N PHE A 150 -19.46 10.03 -3.18
CA PHE A 150 -18.25 10.65 -3.70
C PHE A 150 -17.06 10.45 -2.75
N ASN A 151 -17.24 10.69 -1.45
CA ASN A 151 -16.17 10.57 -0.46
C ASN A 151 -15.58 9.16 -0.41
N LYS A 152 -16.42 8.13 -0.50
CA LYS A 152 -15.97 6.73 -0.58
C LYS A 152 -15.12 6.46 -1.82
N GLU A 153 -15.59 6.91 -2.98
CA GLU A 153 -14.89 6.71 -4.25
C GLU A 153 -13.60 7.53 -4.36
N GLU A 154 -13.58 8.75 -3.81
CA GLU A 154 -12.37 9.58 -3.74
C GLU A 154 -11.31 8.95 -2.83
N LYS A 155 -11.73 8.37 -1.69
CA LYS A 155 -10.83 7.65 -0.79
C LYS A 155 -10.21 6.42 -1.48
N LEU A 156 -11.02 5.66 -2.21
CA LEU A 156 -10.53 4.51 -2.98
C LEU A 156 -9.58 4.96 -4.09
N PHE A 157 -9.92 6.02 -4.82
CA PHE A 157 -9.08 6.62 -5.86
C PHE A 157 -7.70 7.01 -5.32
N LYS A 158 -7.65 7.78 -4.22
CA LYS A 158 -6.40 8.21 -3.57
C LYS A 158 -5.56 7.01 -3.09
N SER A 159 -6.21 5.97 -2.59
CA SER A 159 -5.53 4.73 -2.20
C SER A 159 -4.90 4.02 -3.40
N LEU A 160 -5.66 3.85 -4.49
CA LEU A 160 -5.19 3.21 -5.72
C LEU A 160 -4.05 4.00 -6.37
N GLU A 161 -4.16 5.33 -6.44
CA GLU A 161 -3.13 6.23 -6.96
C GLU A 161 -1.81 6.02 -6.20
N LYS A 162 -1.88 6.03 -4.85
CA LYS A 162 -0.72 5.80 -3.99
C LYS A 162 -0.11 4.41 -4.20
N THR A 163 -0.95 3.37 -4.29
CA THR A 163 -0.50 1.99 -4.55
C THR A 163 0.22 1.89 -5.89
N VAL A 164 -0.39 2.38 -6.97
CA VAL A 164 0.20 2.36 -8.32
C VAL A 164 1.52 3.11 -8.34
N LYS A 165 1.58 4.31 -7.75
CA LYS A 165 2.81 5.09 -7.64
C LYS A 165 3.93 4.34 -6.91
N LEU A 166 3.60 3.64 -5.82
CA LEU A 166 4.56 2.82 -5.09
C LEU A 166 5.03 1.61 -5.90
N CYS A 167 4.11 0.93 -6.59
CA CYS A 167 4.45 -0.19 -7.47
C CYS A 167 5.38 0.24 -8.61
N VAL A 168 5.06 1.33 -9.32
CA VAL A 168 5.89 1.85 -10.42
C VAL A 168 7.29 2.25 -9.93
N LYS A 169 7.41 2.76 -8.69
CA LYS A 169 8.71 3.10 -8.09
C LYS A 169 9.51 1.87 -7.68
N ASN A 170 8.89 0.94 -6.97
CA ASN A 170 9.62 -0.12 -6.27
C ASN A 170 9.84 -1.36 -7.12
N ILE A 171 8.89 -1.72 -8.01
CA ILE A 171 9.00 -2.93 -8.83
C ILE A 171 10.29 -2.89 -9.67
N PRO A 172 10.60 -1.85 -10.47
CA PRO A 172 11.84 -1.80 -11.25
C PRO A 172 13.11 -2.03 -10.42
N LEU A 173 13.18 -1.42 -9.24
CA LEU A 173 14.32 -1.60 -8.33
C LEU A 173 14.44 -3.05 -7.87
N SER A 174 13.33 -3.67 -7.48
CA SER A 174 13.32 -5.09 -7.12
C SER A 174 13.74 -6.00 -8.27
N LEU A 175 13.43 -5.63 -9.52
CA LEU A 175 13.84 -6.42 -10.69
C LEU A 175 15.33 -6.29 -10.96
N GLN A 176 15.87 -5.07 -10.87
CA GLN A 176 17.30 -4.86 -11.01
C GLN A 176 18.07 -5.70 -9.99
N HIS A 177 17.65 -5.67 -8.72
CA HIS A 177 18.28 -6.49 -7.68
C HIS A 177 18.20 -8.00 -7.94
N LEU A 178 17.09 -8.47 -8.51
CA LEU A 178 16.94 -9.88 -8.89
C LEU A 178 17.84 -10.24 -10.06
N GLU A 179 17.93 -9.39 -11.08
CA GLU A 179 18.85 -9.57 -12.21
C GLU A 179 20.31 -9.62 -11.73
N ASP A 180 20.73 -8.66 -10.91
CA ASP A 180 22.08 -8.61 -10.35
C ASP A 180 22.39 -9.87 -9.51
N SER A 181 21.41 -10.35 -8.73
CA SER A 181 21.58 -11.55 -7.90
C SER A 181 21.69 -12.83 -8.73
N VAL A 182 20.89 -12.96 -9.80
CA VAL A 182 20.96 -14.09 -10.72
C VAL A 182 22.28 -14.10 -11.48
N PHE A 183 22.75 -12.93 -11.92
CA PHE A 183 24.05 -12.78 -12.58
C PHE A 183 25.21 -13.19 -11.67
N LEU A 184 25.23 -12.69 -10.43
CA LEU A 184 26.23 -13.08 -9.43
C LEU A 184 26.19 -14.58 -9.13
N GLY A 185 24.99 -15.15 -8.97
CA GLY A 185 24.83 -16.59 -8.74
C GLY A 185 25.37 -17.43 -9.91
N ALA A 186 25.09 -17.02 -11.15
CA ALA A 186 25.63 -17.69 -12.34
C ALA A 186 27.16 -17.57 -12.41
N GLN A 187 27.72 -16.39 -12.11
CA GLN A 187 29.18 -16.20 -12.08
C GLN A 187 29.86 -17.09 -11.03
N CYS A 188 29.30 -17.17 -9.81
CA CYS A 188 29.84 -18.07 -8.79
C CYS A 188 29.81 -19.54 -9.21
N ILE A 189 28.79 -19.97 -9.97
CA ILE A 189 28.73 -21.34 -10.50
C ILE A 189 29.85 -21.57 -11.51
N ILE A 190 30.08 -20.63 -12.43
CA ILE A 190 31.17 -20.70 -13.41
C ILE A 190 32.52 -20.77 -12.69
N ASP A 191 32.77 -19.87 -11.74
CA ASP A 191 34.04 -19.82 -10.99
C ASP A 191 34.29 -21.11 -10.21
N LEU A 192 33.25 -21.70 -9.59
CA LEU A 192 33.35 -22.98 -8.90
C LEU A 192 33.61 -24.15 -9.87
N GLN A 193 33.05 -24.11 -11.07
CA GLN A 193 33.25 -25.12 -12.10
C GLN A 193 34.67 -25.08 -12.67
N ASP A 194 35.22 -23.89 -12.90
CA ASP A 194 36.61 -23.68 -13.32
C ASP A 194 37.59 -24.27 -12.29
N LEU A 195 37.27 -24.17 -11.00
CA LEU A 195 38.08 -24.77 -9.92
C LEU A 195 37.98 -26.29 -9.85
N LEU A 196 36.86 -26.88 -10.32
CA LEU A 196 36.58 -28.32 -10.20
C LEU A 196 37.03 -29.14 -11.42
N ASN A 197 37.45 -28.52 -12.53
CA ASN A 197 37.85 -29.19 -13.78
C ASN A 197 36.79 -30.17 -14.35
N GLU A 198 35.50 -29.93 -14.09
CA GLU A 198 34.40 -30.73 -14.64
C GLU A 198 34.18 -30.39 -16.13
N ASN A 199 33.96 -31.42 -16.97
CA ASN A 199 33.82 -31.26 -18.42
C ASN A 199 32.71 -30.25 -18.80
N GLU A 200 33.06 -29.35 -19.72
CA GLU A 200 32.28 -28.20 -20.26
C GLU A 200 30.78 -28.45 -20.57
N ASP A 201 30.38 -29.67 -20.95
CA ASP A 201 29.06 -29.98 -21.53
C ASP A 201 27.88 -29.99 -20.53
N GLY A 202 28.12 -30.35 -19.26
CA GLY A 202 27.08 -30.33 -18.21
C GLY A 202 26.88 -28.94 -17.60
N ALA A 203 27.98 -28.19 -17.52
CA ALA A 203 28.10 -26.87 -16.90
C ALA A 203 27.35 -25.79 -17.68
N ASN A 204 27.54 -25.72 -19.00
CA ASN A 204 26.90 -24.73 -19.86
C ASN A 204 25.37 -24.78 -19.75
N ARG A 205 24.77 -25.96 -19.62
CA ARG A 205 23.31 -26.10 -19.46
C ARG A 205 22.76 -25.55 -18.15
N SER A 206 23.49 -25.67 -17.04
CA SER A 206 23.05 -25.18 -15.73
C SER A 206 23.14 -23.66 -15.61
N SER A 207 24.22 -23.07 -16.14
CA SER A 207 24.41 -21.61 -16.23
C SER A 207 23.41 -20.98 -17.20
N ASP A 208 23.25 -21.55 -18.40
CA ASP A 208 22.26 -21.09 -19.37
C ASP A 208 20.83 -21.20 -18.85
N ALA A 209 20.50 -22.24 -18.08
CA ALA A 209 19.15 -22.37 -17.49
C ALA A 209 18.86 -21.27 -16.46
N LEU A 210 19.85 -20.88 -15.66
CA LEU A 210 19.74 -19.79 -14.67
C LEU A 210 19.64 -18.42 -15.34
N ILE A 211 20.46 -18.17 -16.36
CA ILE A 211 20.46 -16.93 -17.14
C ILE A 211 19.16 -16.79 -17.95
N ASN A 212 18.68 -17.88 -18.55
CA ASN A 212 17.43 -17.87 -19.32
C ASN A 212 16.16 -17.83 -18.44
N ALA A 213 16.24 -18.27 -17.18
CA ALA A 213 15.13 -18.16 -16.23
C ALA A 213 14.82 -16.70 -15.84
N GLY A 214 15.82 -15.83 -15.85
CA GLY A 214 15.66 -14.39 -15.67
C GLY A 214 15.17 -13.73 -16.96
N HIS A 215 13.85 -13.68 -17.20
CA HIS A 215 13.28 -12.92 -18.32
C HIS A 215 12.71 -11.55 -17.85
N PRO A 216 13.55 -10.52 -17.66
CA PRO A 216 13.09 -9.18 -17.28
C PRO A 216 12.29 -8.49 -18.37
N SER A 217 12.49 -8.88 -19.63
CA SER A 217 11.73 -8.38 -20.78
C SER A 217 10.23 -8.71 -20.71
N LYS A 218 9.87 -9.88 -20.17
CA LYS A 218 8.47 -10.32 -20.01
C LYS A 218 7.79 -9.54 -18.89
N LEU A 219 8.52 -9.25 -17.82
CA LEU A 219 8.01 -8.55 -16.65
C LEU A 219 7.86 -7.04 -16.87
N SER A 220 8.79 -6.43 -17.61
CA SER A 220 8.66 -5.06 -18.09
C SER A 220 7.39 -4.86 -18.95
N LYS A 221 7.09 -5.83 -19.83
CA LYS A 221 5.90 -5.79 -20.71
C LYS A 221 4.59 -6.07 -19.96
N LEU A 222 4.57 -7.07 -19.08
CA LEU A 222 3.32 -7.54 -18.44
C LEU A 222 2.95 -6.79 -17.16
N VAL A 223 3.92 -6.17 -16.49
CA VAL A 223 3.70 -5.53 -15.17
C VAL A 223 4.06 -4.04 -15.21
N LEU A 224 5.26 -3.68 -15.66
CA LEU A 224 5.70 -2.28 -15.58
C LEU A 224 4.95 -1.38 -16.57
N THR A 225 4.79 -1.83 -17.82
CA THR A 225 4.10 -1.06 -18.87
C THR A 225 2.64 -0.75 -18.50
N PRO A 226 1.80 -1.72 -18.08
CA PRO A 226 0.43 -1.43 -17.67
C PRO A 226 0.33 -0.54 -16.43
N LEU A 227 1.21 -0.72 -15.43
CA LEU A 227 1.22 0.11 -14.23
C LEU A 227 1.64 1.57 -14.52
N THR A 228 2.60 1.76 -15.41
CA THR A 228 3.06 3.10 -15.81
C THR A 228 2.01 3.81 -16.65
N ALA A 229 1.37 3.11 -17.58
CA ALA A 229 0.23 3.63 -18.33
C ALA A 229 -0.93 3.99 -17.40
N LEU A 230 -1.25 3.13 -16.43
CA LEU A 230 -2.29 3.38 -15.44
C LEU A 230 -1.95 4.60 -14.57
N HIS A 231 -0.70 4.75 -14.12
CA HIS A 231 -0.25 5.91 -13.34
C HIS A 231 -0.52 7.24 -14.07
N ALA A 232 -0.25 7.31 -15.38
CA ALA A 232 -0.54 8.51 -16.18
C ALA A 232 -2.04 8.83 -16.26
N LEU A 233 -2.91 7.82 -16.25
CA LEU A 233 -4.36 7.99 -16.33
C LEU A 233 -4.99 8.63 -15.07
N PHE A 234 -4.31 8.59 -13.91
CA PHE A 234 -4.80 9.24 -12.68
C PHE A 234 -4.84 10.77 -12.76
N LEU A 235 -4.03 11.40 -13.64
CA LEU A 235 -3.92 12.85 -13.73
C LEU A 235 -5.25 13.52 -14.10
N SER A 236 -6.02 12.93 -15.01
CA SER A 236 -7.27 13.53 -15.50
C SER A 236 -8.38 13.51 -14.42
N PRO A 237 -8.72 12.37 -13.79
CA PRO A 237 -9.70 12.36 -12.69
C PRO A 237 -9.28 13.22 -11.50
N GLN A 238 -7.99 13.28 -11.16
CA GLN A 238 -7.47 14.12 -10.07
C GLN A 238 -7.79 15.61 -10.30
N LYS A 239 -7.62 16.10 -11.53
CA LYS A 239 -8.00 17.47 -11.90
C LYS A 239 -9.52 17.70 -11.80
N LEU A 240 -10.33 16.72 -12.19
CA LEU A 240 -11.79 16.82 -12.10
C LEU A 240 -12.27 16.83 -10.64
N ILE A 241 -11.66 16.03 -9.77
CA ILE A 241 -11.89 16.04 -8.32
C ILE A 241 -11.60 17.43 -7.73
N GLN A 242 -10.43 18.00 -8.04
CA GLN A 242 -10.08 19.35 -7.58
C GLN A 242 -11.12 20.38 -8.06
N LYS A 243 -11.50 20.28 -9.33
CA LYS A 243 -12.45 21.20 -9.94
C LYS A 243 -13.87 21.06 -9.40
N ARG A 244 -14.27 19.87 -8.98
CA ARG A 244 -15.52 19.64 -8.25
C ARG A 244 -15.51 20.43 -6.94
N TYR A 245 -14.42 20.38 -6.17
CA TYR A 245 -14.30 21.16 -4.93
C TYR A 245 -14.38 22.67 -5.21
N ASP A 246 -13.70 23.15 -6.25
CA ASP A 246 -13.79 24.56 -6.65
C ASP A 246 -15.23 24.99 -6.98
N LYS A 247 -15.99 24.12 -7.67
CA LYS A 247 -17.39 24.38 -8.04
C LYS A 247 -18.37 24.25 -6.86
N LEU A 248 -18.10 23.34 -5.93
CA LEU A 248 -18.85 23.23 -4.68
C LEU A 248 -18.73 24.53 -3.87
N LEU A 249 -17.53 25.11 -3.81
CA LEU A 249 -17.29 26.41 -3.15
C LEU A 249 -17.99 27.56 -3.88
N ASP A 250 -18.02 27.56 -5.21
CA ASP A 250 -18.78 28.54 -5.98
C ASP A 250 -20.28 28.45 -5.65
N TYR A 251 -20.83 27.22 -5.58
CA TYR A 251 -22.23 26.97 -5.17
C TYR A 251 -22.53 27.42 -3.73
N SER A 252 -21.71 27.03 -2.75
CA SER A 252 -21.94 27.39 -1.35
C SER A 252 -21.86 28.91 -1.12
N SER A 253 -20.96 29.60 -1.83
CA SER A 253 -20.81 31.05 -1.76
C SER A 253 -22.01 31.84 -2.31
N LEU A 254 -22.75 31.24 -3.25
CA LEU A 254 -23.96 31.82 -3.85
C LEU A 254 -25.23 31.46 -3.06
N TYR A 255 -25.23 30.34 -2.33
CA TYR A 255 -26.33 29.94 -1.45
C TYR A 255 -26.59 30.97 -0.33
N GLN A 256 -25.56 31.70 0.12
CA GLN A 256 -25.67 32.76 1.12
C GLN A 256 -26.23 34.10 0.57
N LYS A 257 -26.38 34.26 -0.74
CA LYS A 257 -26.95 35.48 -1.36
C LYS A 257 -28.24 35.10 -2.09
N ALA A 258 -29.38 35.28 -1.43
CA ALA A 258 -30.67 34.86 -1.94
C ALA A 258 -31.10 35.57 -3.25
N SER A 259 -31.76 34.75 -4.08
CA SER A 259 -32.61 35.02 -5.26
C SER A 259 -31.97 35.66 -6.50
N GLY A 260 -31.65 34.81 -7.48
CA GLY A 260 -31.43 35.17 -8.89
C GLY A 260 -31.11 33.93 -9.75
N ASP A 261 -31.41 33.98 -11.06
CA ASP A 261 -31.14 32.91 -12.05
C ASP A 261 -29.69 32.37 -12.01
N ASP A 262 -28.74 33.17 -11.57
CA ASP A 262 -27.33 32.80 -11.41
C ASP A 262 -27.09 31.72 -10.32
N THR A 263 -27.92 31.70 -9.27
CA THR A 263 -27.85 30.66 -8.22
C THR A 263 -28.28 29.29 -8.75
N ASP A 264 -29.23 29.29 -9.69
CA ASP A 264 -29.75 28.09 -10.35
C ASP A 264 -28.77 27.51 -11.37
N LEU A 265 -28.05 28.37 -12.09
CA LEU A 265 -27.03 27.95 -13.04
C LEU A 265 -25.82 27.31 -12.32
N ALA A 266 -25.31 27.94 -11.26
CA ALA A 266 -24.18 27.41 -10.49
C ALA A 266 -24.51 26.07 -9.82
N ARG A 267 -25.74 25.88 -9.33
CA ARG A 267 -26.23 24.61 -8.78
C ARG A 267 -26.24 23.52 -9.86
N LYS A 268 -26.88 23.79 -11.00
CA LYS A 268 -26.95 22.84 -12.13
C LYS A 268 -25.57 22.47 -12.69
N GLU A 269 -24.63 23.41 -12.72
CA GLU A 269 -23.24 23.13 -13.11
C GLU A 269 -22.51 22.21 -12.13
N TYR A 270 -22.66 22.44 -10.82
CA TYR A 270 -22.06 21.60 -9.79
C TYR A 270 -22.69 20.19 -9.79
N GLU A 271 -24.01 20.09 -9.75
CA GLU A 271 -24.72 18.80 -9.69
C GLU A 271 -24.41 17.92 -10.90
N ALA A 272 -24.38 18.51 -12.11
CA ALA A 272 -24.01 17.79 -13.33
C ALA A 272 -22.55 17.30 -13.29
N LEU A 273 -21.61 18.15 -12.86
CA LEU A 273 -20.20 17.77 -12.71
C LEU A 273 -20.03 16.67 -11.65
N ASN A 274 -20.72 16.80 -10.52
CA ASN A 274 -20.65 15.85 -9.41
C ASN A 274 -21.18 14.47 -9.82
N ALA A 275 -22.37 14.41 -10.41
CA ALA A 275 -22.98 13.16 -10.85
C ALA A 275 -22.11 12.44 -11.90
N GLN A 276 -21.59 13.18 -12.89
CA GLN A 276 -20.70 12.61 -13.90
C GLN A 276 -19.39 12.11 -13.28
N LEU A 277 -18.79 12.89 -12.39
CA LEU A 277 -17.53 12.51 -11.76
C LEU A 277 -17.68 11.27 -10.89
N VAL A 278 -18.78 11.13 -10.13
CA VAL A 278 -19.04 9.92 -9.32
C VAL A 278 -19.14 8.69 -10.22
N GLU A 279 -19.89 8.77 -11.31
CA GLU A 279 -20.06 7.64 -12.25
C GLU A 279 -18.73 7.25 -12.92
N GLU A 280 -17.97 8.23 -13.41
CA GLU A 280 -16.67 7.98 -14.03
C GLU A 280 -15.63 7.44 -13.03
N LEU A 281 -15.64 7.96 -11.79
CA LEU A 281 -14.69 7.57 -10.75
C LEU A 281 -14.93 6.12 -10.30
N GLN A 282 -16.19 5.68 -10.18
CA GLN A 282 -16.53 4.28 -9.88
C GLN A 282 -15.97 3.33 -10.94
N ARG A 283 -16.26 3.61 -12.22
CA ARG A 283 -15.76 2.80 -13.34
C ARG A 283 -14.23 2.80 -13.41
N PHE A 284 -13.61 3.96 -13.21
CA PHE A 284 -12.17 4.10 -13.19
C PHE A 284 -11.53 3.32 -12.05
N ASN A 285 -12.04 3.47 -10.82
CA ASN A 285 -11.54 2.77 -9.63
C ASN A 285 -11.61 1.25 -9.79
N GLU A 286 -12.72 0.74 -10.33
CA GLU A 286 -12.88 -0.70 -10.56
C GLU A 286 -11.88 -1.22 -11.61
N ALA A 287 -11.71 -0.50 -12.72
CA ALA A 287 -10.74 -0.86 -13.76
C ALA A 287 -9.30 -0.79 -13.24
N ALA A 288 -8.94 0.29 -12.54
CA ALA A 288 -7.63 0.47 -11.94
C ALA A 288 -7.31 -0.64 -10.94
N LYS A 289 -8.26 -1.00 -10.07
CA LYS A 289 -8.12 -2.13 -9.13
C LYS A 289 -7.84 -3.44 -9.87
N LYS A 290 -8.61 -3.75 -10.92
CA LYS A 290 -8.41 -4.98 -11.73
C LYS A 290 -7.01 -5.02 -12.35
N ILE A 291 -6.56 -3.92 -12.94
CA ILE A 291 -5.22 -3.81 -13.54
C ILE A 291 -4.14 -4.04 -12.48
N VAL A 292 -4.23 -3.35 -11.33
CA VAL A 292 -3.25 -3.50 -10.23
C VAL A 292 -3.20 -4.93 -9.73
N THR A 293 -4.36 -5.53 -9.43
CA THR A 293 -4.43 -6.92 -8.97
C THR A 293 -3.82 -7.87 -10.00
N SER A 294 -4.17 -7.73 -11.28
CA SER A 294 -3.60 -8.56 -12.34
C SER A 294 -2.08 -8.41 -12.43
N CYS A 295 -1.56 -7.17 -12.35
CA CYS A 295 -0.12 -6.91 -12.40
C CYS A 295 0.62 -7.55 -11.22
N LEU A 296 0.05 -7.46 -10.01
CA LEU A 296 0.63 -8.08 -8.81
C LEU A 296 0.59 -9.61 -8.88
N CYS A 297 -0.50 -10.21 -9.38
CA CYS A 297 -0.58 -11.65 -9.60
C CYS A 297 0.45 -12.11 -10.64
N CYS A 298 0.61 -11.38 -11.74
CA CYS A 298 1.64 -11.65 -12.74
C CYS A 298 3.04 -11.58 -12.12
N LEU A 299 3.33 -10.56 -11.31
CA LEU A 299 4.60 -10.42 -10.62
C LEU A 299 4.87 -11.63 -9.69
N ILE A 300 3.91 -12.01 -8.84
CA ILE A 300 4.05 -13.14 -7.93
C ILE A 300 4.28 -14.45 -8.70
N THR A 301 3.55 -14.66 -9.80
CA THR A 301 3.68 -15.87 -10.62
C THR A 301 5.06 -15.93 -11.25
N LEU A 302 5.53 -14.83 -11.84
CA LEU A 302 6.86 -14.76 -12.45
C LEU A 302 7.98 -14.97 -11.41
N LEU A 303 7.87 -14.38 -10.22
CA LEU A 303 8.81 -14.62 -9.13
C LEU A 303 8.83 -16.10 -8.71
N LYS A 304 7.66 -16.73 -8.59
CA LYS A 304 7.53 -18.15 -8.25
C LYS A 304 8.17 -19.05 -9.31
N ASP A 305 7.92 -18.78 -10.59
CA ASP A 305 8.47 -19.55 -11.70
C ASP A 305 10.00 -19.45 -11.71
N MET A 306 10.56 -18.24 -11.52
CA MET A 306 12.01 -18.05 -11.43
C MET A 306 12.64 -18.81 -10.27
N MET A 307 12.06 -18.74 -9.06
CA MET A 307 12.56 -19.50 -7.91
C MET A 307 12.49 -21.02 -8.15
N SER A 308 11.43 -21.50 -8.79
CA SER A 308 11.25 -22.92 -9.08
C SER A 308 12.30 -23.43 -10.07
N SER A 309 12.58 -22.65 -11.12
CA SER A 309 13.65 -22.96 -12.09
C SER A 309 15.02 -22.97 -11.43
N ALA A 310 15.32 -22.00 -10.56
CA ALA A 310 16.57 -21.97 -9.83
C ALA A 310 16.74 -23.22 -8.95
N SER A 311 15.73 -23.62 -8.17
CA SER A 311 15.81 -24.79 -7.29
C SER A 311 16.03 -26.11 -8.04
N GLN A 312 15.47 -26.27 -9.25
CA GLN A 312 15.68 -27.49 -10.04
C GLN A 312 17.15 -27.66 -10.45
N SER A 313 17.82 -26.56 -10.82
CA SER A 313 19.24 -26.57 -11.21
C SER A 313 20.20 -26.99 -10.09
N PHE A 314 19.83 -26.81 -8.82
CA PHE A 314 20.70 -27.16 -7.68
C PHE A 314 20.47 -28.58 -7.13
N SER A 315 19.32 -29.21 -7.43
CA SER A 315 18.93 -30.49 -6.82
C SER A 315 19.69 -31.73 -7.32
N THR A 316 20.41 -31.65 -8.44
CA THR A 316 21.13 -32.80 -9.01
C THR A 316 22.48 -33.09 -8.36
N ASN A 317 23.01 -32.18 -7.53
CA ASN A 317 24.42 -32.24 -7.09
C ASN A 317 24.63 -32.60 -5.60
N GLU A 318 23.57 -32.64 -4.77
CA GLU A 318 23.73 -32.84 -3.32
C GLU A 318 24.35 -34.19 -2.93
N SER A 319 24.05 -35.28 -3.64
CA SER A 319 24.58 -36.61 -3.29
C SER A 319 26.07 -36.75 -3.63
N HIS A 320 26.54 -36.12 -4.72
CA HIS A 320 27.93 -36.21 -5.15
C HIS A 320 28.87 -35.35 -4.30
N ILE A 321 28.39 -34.22 -3.76
CA ILE A 321 29.23 -33.28 -3.00
C ILE A 321 29.67 -33.88 -1.65
N SER A 322 28.79 -34.59 -0.94
CA SER A 322 29.13 -35.18 0.37
C SER A 322 30.19 -36.27 0.25
N GLU A 323 30.11 -37.13 -0.78
CA GLU A 323 31.08 -38.20 -1.00
C GLU A 323 32.46 -37.64 -1.40
N ILE A 324 32.48 -36.60 -2.25
CA ILE A 324 33.72 -35.92 -2.64
C ILE A 324 34.34 -35.18 -1.45
N GLN A 325 33.54 -34.51 -0.62
CA GLN A 325 34.03 -33.80 0.56
C GLN A 325 34.67 -34.75 1.58
N ASP A 326 34.04 -35.88 1.86
CA ASP A 326 34.58 -36.87 2.79
C ASP A 326 35.91 -37.45 2.26
N GLN A 327 36.01 -37.72 0.95
CA GLN A 327 37.25 -38.19 0.31
C GLN A 327 38.39 -37.16 0.34
N VAL A 328 38.10 -35.90 -0.03
CA VAL A 328 39.10 -34.82 -0.03
C VAL A 328 39.58 -34.51 1.38
N LEU A 329 38.69 -34.56 2.36
CA LEU A 329 39.04 -34.34 3.75
C LEU A 329 39.96 -35.44 4.29
N GLU A 330 39.75 -36.69 3.88
CA GLU A 330 40.64 -37.81 4.18
C GLU A 330 42.02 -37.62 3.54
N ASP A 331 42.08 -37.19 2.28
CA ASP A 331 43.33 -36.90 1.58
C ASP A 331 44.11 -35.76 2.23
N VAL A 332 43.42 -34.69 2.65
CA VAL A 332 44.01 -33.57 3.39
C VAL A 332 44.54 -34.05 4.74
N HIS A 333 43.79 -34.88 5.47
CA HIS A 333 44.23 -35.42 6.76
C HIS A 333 45.50 -36.29 6.64
N ASN A 334 45.70 -36.91 5.47
CA ASN A 334 46.87 -37.73 5.18
C ASN A 334 48.14 -36.91 4.82
N LEU A 335 48.03 -35.60 4.61
CA LEU A 335 49.17 -34.72 4.32
C LEU A 335 50.13 -34.59 5.52
N ASN A 336 51.42 -34.73 5.26
CA ASN A 336 52.46 -34.78 6.31
C ASN A 336 52.57 -33.51 7.15
N CYS A 337 52.17 -32.34 6.64
CA CYS A 337 52.17 -31.09 7.41
C CYS A 337 51.06 -31.03 8.48
N ILE A 338 50.04 -31.89 8.39
CA ILE A 338 48.93 -31.96 9.35
C ILE A 338 49.23 -32.98 10.46
N LYS A 339 50.07 -33.99 10.19
CA LYS A 339 50.46 -35.05 11.14
C LYS A 339 51.24 -34.53 12.37
N GLU A 340 51.83 -33.35 12.35
CA GLU A 340 52.50 -32.78 13.55
C GLU A 340 51.52 -32.20 14.58
N ASN A 341 50.23 -32.05 14.25
CA ASN A 341 49.20 -31.45 15.09
C ASN A 341 48.21 -32.46 15.69
N HIS A 342 48.70 -33.59 16.22
CA HIS A 342 47.88 -34.67 16.80
C HIS A 342 47.07 -34.33 18.09
N CYS A 343 46.83 -33.06 18.43
CA CYS A 343 45.98 -32.68 19.57
C CYS A 343 44.57 -32.18 19.21
N VAL A 344 44.21 -32.09 17.93
CA VAL A 344 42.84 -31.71 17.54
C VAL A 344 42.12 -32.95 17.03
N THR A 345 41.49 -33.67 17.94
CA THR A 345 40.49 -34.68 17.58
C THR A 345 39.40 -33.99 16.78
N PHE A 346 39.23 -34.44 15.54
CA PHE A 346 38.25 -33.96 14.59
C PHE A 346 36.85 -34.27 15.14
N ILE A 347 36.21 -33.29 15.77
CA ILE A 347 34.78 -33.35 16.06
C ILE A 347 34.07 -33.17 14.71
N GLU A 348 33.76 -34.29 14.06
CA GLU A 348 32.81 -34.32 12.96
C GLU A 348 31.49 -33.69 13.42
N ARG A 349 31.25 -32.43 13.05
CA ARG A 349 29.88 -31.93 12.95
C ARG A 349 29.30 -32.44 11.64
N LYS A 350 28.87 -33.71 11.63
CA LYS A 350 27.91 -34.19 10.63
C LYS A 350 26.68 -33.28 10.72
N LEU A 351 26.52 -32.40 9.72
CA LEU A 351 25.29 -31.65 9.44
C LEU A 351 24.17 -32.68 9.23
N SER A 352 23.48 -33.02 10.31
CA SER A 352 22.33 -33.91 10.29
C SER A 352 21.13 -33.09 9.84
N PHE A 353 20.60 -33.43 8.67
CA PHE A 353 19.25 -33.04 8.27
C PHE A 353 18.27 -33.49 9.36
N GLU A 354 17.74 -32.54 10.12
CA GLU A 354 16.84 -32.82 11.22
C GLU A 354 15.47 -33.24 10.69
N LYS A 355 15.27 -34.56 10.64
CA LYS A 355 13.96 -35.19 10.51
C LYS A 355 13.17 -34.89 11.79
N LYS A 356 12.13 -34.06 11.67
CA LYS A 356 11.20 -33.70 12.76
C LYS A 356 10.83 -34.89 13.65
N ARG A 357 11.13 -34.81 14.95
CA ARG A 357 10.36 -35.27 16.15
C ARG A 357 11.23 -35.22 17.41
N PRO A 358 10.63 -35.23 18.61
CA PRO A 358 9.73 -34.27 19.24
C PRO A 358 10.50 -33.37 20.24
N VAL A 359 9.83 -32.31 20.71
CA VAL A 359 10.29 -31.31 21.70
C VAL A 359 11.33 -31.83 22.70
N SER A 360 12.57 -31.33 22.60
CA SER A 360 13.58 -31.43 23.66
C SER A 360 13.76 -30.06 24.32
N LEU A 361 13.69 -30.07 25.65
CA LEU A 361 13.88 -28.94 26.55
C LEU A 361 15.23 -28.26 26.26
N GLN A 362 15.20 -27.01 25.80
CA GLN A 362 16.43 -26.22 25.65
C GLN A 362 17.01 -25.86 27.04
N PRO A 363 18.35 -25.74 27.17
CA PRO A 363 18.96 -25.21 28.38
C PRO A 363 18.48 -23.77 28.57
N GLU A 364 17.91 -23.45 29.74
CA GLU A 364 17.52 -22.08 30.05
C GLU A 364 18.77 -21.17 30.04
N PHE A 365 18.82 -20.23 29.10
CA PHE A 365 19.78 -19.13 29.17
C PHE A 365 19.67 -18.45 30.54
N PRO A 366 20.80 -18.09 31.18
CA PRO A 366 20.79 -17.59 32.55
C PRO A 366 19.98 -16.30 32.63
N ARG A 367 18.80 -16.38 33.27
CA ARG A 367 17.95 -15.21 33.54
C ARG A 367 18.71 -14.16 34.34
N GLN A 368 18.49 -12.90 34.01
CA GLN A 368 19.00 -11.79 34.79
C GLN A 368 18.48 -11.88 36.24
N LYS A 369 19.39 -12.02 37.20
CA LYS A 369 19.09 -12.01 38.63
C LYS A 369 19.14 -10.57 39.18
N GLU A 370 18.52 -10.35 40.32
CA GLU A 370 18.47 -9.03 40.97
C GLU A 370 19.86 -8.45 41.24
N VAL A 371 20.86 -9.31 41.54
CA VAL A 371 22.26 -8.91 41.71
C VAL A 371 22.81 -8.23 40.45
N HIS A 372 22.52 -8.76 39.27
CA HIS A 372 22.98 -8.20 37.99
C HIS A 372 22.28 -6.87 37.70
N ARG A 373 21.00 -6.74 38.06
CA ARG A 373 20.24 -5.48 37.94
C ARG A 373 20.80 -4.39 38.84
N LEU A 374 21.07 -4.72 40.10
CA LEU A 374 21.68 -3.80 41.07
C LEU A 374 23.08 -3.37 40.64
N MET A 375 23.87 -4.29 40.09
CA MET A 375 25.18 -3.98 39.50
C MET A 375 25.05 -2.95 38.39
N LEU A 376 24.18 -3.17 37.39
CA LEU A 376 23.95 -2.20 36.31
C LEU A 376 23.47 -0.85 36.84
N LEU A 377 22.56 -0.83 37.81
CA LEU A 377 22.03 0.40 38.43
C LEU A 377 23.08 1.18 39.23
N SER A 378 24.07 0.49 39.80
CA SER A 378 25.19 1.12 40.52
C SER A 378 26.30 1.62 39.59
N MET A 379 26.51 0.95 38.45
CA MET A 379 27.64 1.20 37.56
C MET A 379 27.32 2.18 36.43
N TYR A 380 26.05 2.30 36.03
CA TYR A 380 25.62 3.10 34.89
C TYR A 380 24.55 4.12 35.30
N ASN A 381 24.63 5.31 34.70
CA ASN A 381 23.62 6.35 34.87
C ASN A 381 22.27 5.89 34.30
N VAL A 382 21.17 6.33 34.93
CA VAL A 382 19.80 5.96 34.54
C VAL A 382 19.49 6.29 33.07
N ASP A 383 20.09 7.34 32.52
CA ASP A 383 19.91 7.76 31.12
C ASP A 383 20.53 6.78 30.10
N LEU A 384 21.43 5.91 30.55
CA LEU A 384 22.07 4.85 29.76
C LEU A 384 21.42 3.49 29.98
N LEU A 385 20.40 3.38 30.83
CA LEU A 385 19.72 2.13 31.12
C LEU A 385 18.46 1.97 30.27
N TYR A 386 18.25 0.77 29.76
CA TYR A 386 17.13 0.39 28.93
C TYR A 386 16.52 -0.92 29.41
N GLU A 387 15.25 -1.14 29.11
CA GLU A 387 14.51 -2.36 29.46
C GLU A 387 13.98 -3.01 28.18
N ALA A 388 14.08 -4.34 28.09
CA ALA A 388 13.54 -5.11 26.97
C ALA A 388 12.01 -5.07 26.97
N LYS A 389 11.41 -4.57 25.88
CA LYS A 389 9.95 -4.46 25.69
C LYS A 389 9.26 -5.81 25.45
N ARG A 390 10.03 -6.81 25.03
CA ARG A 390 9.59 -8.15 24.62
C ARG A 390 10.79 -9.08 24.61
N LYS A 391 10.54 -10.39 24.50
CA LYS A 391 11.61 -11.37 24.28
C LYS A 391 12.38 -11.05 22.99
N CYS A 392 13.69 -10.90 23.11
CA CYS A 392 14.64 -10.75 22.02
C CYS A 392 15.35 -12.09 21.84
N ASN A 393 15.32 -12.63 20.63
CA ASN A 393 16.10 -13.82 20.32
C ASN A 393 17.35 -13.38 19.55
N ALA A 394 18.50 -13.94 19.88
CA ALA A 394 19.74 -13.74 19.14
C ALA A 394 19.58 -14.28 17.71
N THR A 395 19.85 -13.44 16.71
CA THR A 395 19.67 -13.78 15.28
C THR A 395 20.98 -13.80 14.51
N GLN A 396 22.02 -13.17 15.04
CA GLN A 396 23.34 -13.06 14.44
C GLN A 396 24.44 -13.45 15.44
N GLU A 397 25.65 -13.63 14.93
CA GLU A 397 26.83 -13.80 15.75
C GLU A 397 27.04 -12.56 16.64
N LEU A 398 27.30 -12.78 17.93
CA LEU A 398 27.40 -11.76 18.98
C LEU A 398 26.08 -11.07 19.39
N ASP A 399 24.93 -11.45 18.82
CA ASP A 399 23.63 -11.07 19.39
C ASP A 399 23.37 -11.83 20.69
N ILE A 400 22.58 -11.21 21.57
CA ILE A 400 22.24 -11.79 22.86
C ILE A 400 20.73 -11.92 23.03
N ASP A 401 20.32 -13.02 23.66
CA ASP A 401 18.93 -13.23 24.05
C ASP A 401 18.58 -12.33 25.24
N LEU A 402 17.41 -11.69 25.19
CA LEU A 402 16.85 -10.96 26.32
C LEU A 402 15.41 -11.39 26.57
N TYR A 403 15.04 -11.52 27.83
CA TYR A 403 13.65 -11.69 28.23
C TYR A 403 12.95 -10.35 28.42
N GLU A 404 11.63 -10.35 28.26
CA GLU A 404 10.82 -9.15 28.53
C GLU A 404 11.02 -8.68 29.99
N GLY A 405 11.34 -7.40 30.16
CA GLY A 405 11.59 -6.78 31.46
C GLY A 405 13.05 -6.81 31.96
N GLU A 406 13.97 -7.47 31.25
CA GLU A 406 15.40 -7.43 31.57
C GLU A 406 15.99 -6.04 31.28
N VAL A 407 16.89 -5.59 32.17
CA VAL A 407 17.54 -4.26 32.10
C VAL A 407 18.91 -4.40 31.50
N VAL A 408 19.27 -3.49 30.60
CA VAL A 408 20.58 -3.46 29.95
C VAL A 408 21.15 -2.04 29.99
N ALA A 409 22.47 -1.93 30.09
CA ALA A 409 23.16 -0.65 29.93
C ALA A 409 23.63 -0.49 28.48
N LEU A 410 23.42 0.70 27.93
CA LEU A 410 23.89 1.07 26.60
C LEU A 410 25.40 1.37 26.64
N ILE A 411 26.17 0.65 25.83
CA ILE A 411 27.61 0.90 25.64
C ILE A 411 27.82 1.71 24.36
N ASP A 412 27.24 1.26 23.24
CA ASP A 412 27.37 1.93 21.94
C ASP A 412 26.07 1.83 21.13
N GLN A 413 25.75 2.89 20.40
CA GLN A 413 24.54 3.01 19.56
C GLN A 413 24.77 2.55 18.12
N LYS A 414 25.97 2.06 17.80
CA LYS A 414 26.33 1.57 16.48
C LYS A 414 27.03 0.22 16.59
N ASP A 415 26.83 -0.62 15.57
CA ASP A 415 27.64 -1.82 15.39
C ASP A 415 28.99 -1.49 14.71
N PRO A 416 29.94 -2.45 14.59
CA PRO A 416 31.25 -2.24 13.96
C PRO A 416 31.18 -1.82 12.49
N PHE A 417 30.02 -1.98 11.85
CA PHE A 417 29.75 -1.59 10.46
C PHE A 417 28.97 -0.28 10.35
N GLY A 418 28.70 0.40 11.47
CA GLY A 418 28.03 1.70 11.53
C GLY A 418 26.50 1.65 11.58
N CYS A 419 25.89 0.47 11.74
CA CYS A 419 24.44 0.30 11.79
C CYS A 419 23.86 0.87 13.10
N THR A 420 22.95 1.85 12.99
CA THR A 420 22.33 2.52 14.15
C THR A 420 21.14 1.76 14.74
N SER A 421 20.71 0.65 14.12
CA SER A 421 19.62 -0.18 14.63
C SER A 421 20.08 -1.29 15.57
N ARG A 422 21.38 -1.58 15.62
CA ARG A 422 21.98 -2.66 16.43
C ARG A 422 22.94 -2.03 17.44
N TRP A 423 22.59 -2.12 18.71
CA TRP A 423 23.29 -1.45 19.80
C TRP A 423 24.08 -2.46 20.62
N LEU A 424 25.28 -2.08 21.05
CA LEU A 424 26.08 -2.86 21.98
C LEU A 424 25.58 -2.56 23.40
N VAL A 425 25.17 -3.60 24.12
CA VAL A 425 24.59 -3.47 25.45
C VAL A 425 25.26 -4.41 26.46
N ASP A 426 25.25 -4.00 27.73
CA ASP A 426 25.67 -4.81 28.88
C ASP A 426 24.44 -5.34 29.64
N THR A 427 24.37 -6.65 29.85
CA THR A 427 23.30 -7.29 30.62
C THR A 427 23.63 -7.45 32.12
N GLY A 428 24.85 -7.08 32.52
CA GLY A 428 25.42 -7.38 33.83
C GLY A 428 25.92 -8.83 33.96
N ILE A 429 25.72 -9.66 32.93
CA ILE A 429 26.26 -11.01 32.80
C ILE A 429 27.29 -11.04 31.67
N LEU A 430 26.89 -10.49 30.52
CA LEU A 430 27.66 -10.50 29.28
C LEU A 430 27.33 -9.27 28.44
N LYS A 431 28.23 -8.94 27.53
CA LYS A 431 28.09 -7.84 26.56
C LYS A 431 27.82 -8.40 25.18
N GLY A 432 26.89 -7.79 24.46
CA GLY A 432 26.57 -8.19 23.09
C GLY A 432 25.54 -7.28 22.44
N TYR A 433 25.11 -7.65 21.24
CA TYR A 433 24.31 -6.78 20.39
C TYR A 433 22.81 -7.06 20.51
N VAL A 434 22.02 -5.98 20.51
CA VAL A 434 20.55 -6.04 20.55
C VAL A 434 19.97 -4.95 19.65
N TYR A 435 18.87 -5.25 18.99
CA TYR A 435 18.17 -4.25 18.19
C TYR A 435 17.49 -3.18 19.05
N SER A 436 17.78 -1.91 18.76
CA SER A 436 17.28 -0.75 19.50
C SER A 436 15.75 -0.66 19.55
N SER A 437 15.08 -1.17 18.51
CA SER A 437 13.62 -1.22 18.44
C SER A 437 12.97 -2.03 19.58
N PHE A 438 13.70 -3.01 20.14
CA PHE A 438 13.22 -3.88 21.21
C PHE A 438 13.43 -3.29 22.61
N LEU A 439 14.14 -2.17 22.71
CA LEU A 439 14.48 -1.52 23.97
C LEU A 439 13.60 -0.28 24.23
N LYS A 440 13.24 -0.03 25.49
CA LYS A 440 12.66 1.24 25.98
C LYS A 440 13.59 1.83 27.04
N PRO A 441 13.65 3.17 27.21
CA PRO A 441 14.38 3.77 28.32
C PRO A 441 13.90 3.19 29.66
N TYR A 442 14.84 2.82 30.52
CA TYR A 442 14.55 2.24 31.82
C TYR A 442 13.92 3.32 32.71
N LYS A 443 12.71 3.02 33.21
CA LYS A 443 12.06 3.87 34.20
C LYS A 443 12.14 3.14 35.53
N PRO A 444 12.94 3.61 36.50
CA PRO A 444 13.02 2.95 37.79
C PRO A 444 11.62 2.90 38.38
N ALA A 445 11.18 1.68 38.72
CA ALA A 445 9.97 1.48 39.50
C ALA A 445 10.18 2.24 40.81
N LYS A 446 9.43 3.33 41.01
CA LYS A 446 9.53 4.11 42.23
C LYS A 446 8.98 3.22 43.33
N THR A 447 9.89 2.64 44.10
CA THR A 447 9.58 1.79 45.23
C THR A 447 9.22 2.71 46.39
N PHE A 448 8.08 2.45 47.00
CA PHE A 448 7.64 3.13 48.20
C PHE A 448 7.52 2.12 49.33
N TYR A 449 7.44 2.59 50.56
CA TYR A 449 7.04 1.80 51.70
C TYR A 449 5.78 2.41 52.30
N ALA A 450 4.94 1.59 52.90
CA ALA A 450 3.80 2.07 53.67
C ALA A 450 4.30 2.77 54.94
N VAL A 451 4.06 4.07 55.09
CA VAL A 451 4.38 4.82 56.31
C VAL A 451 3.43 4.46 57.43
N HIS A 452 2.20 4.08 57.08
CA HIS A 452 1.14 3.69 57.99
C HIS A 452 0.42 2.45 57.46
N PRO A 453 -0.12 1.58 58.35
CA PRO A 453 -0.95 0.47 57.92
C PRO A 453 -2.25 0.99 57.28
N PHE A 454 -2.70 0.32 56.23
CA PHE A 454 -3.92 0.66 55.50
C PHE A 454 -4.74 -0.61 55.26
N GLN A 455 -6.03 -0.58 55.58
CA GLN A 455 -6.92 -1.72 55.38
C GLN A 455 -7.87 -1.43 54.22
N ALA A 456 -7.83 -2.29 53.20
CA ALA A 456 -8.69 -2.20 52.03
C ALA A 456 -10.17 -2.31 52.43
N ARG A 457 -10.98 -1.37 51.96
CA ARG A 457 -12.44 -1.32 52.18
C ARG A 457 -13.23 -1.92 51.00
N SER A 458 -12.56 -2.15 49.88
CA SER A 458 -13.15 -2.68 48.66
C SER A 458 -12.21 -3.65 47.95
N LYS A 459 -12.74 -4.46 47.02
CA LYS A 459 -11.95 -5.41 46.21
C LYS A 459 -10.94 -4.75 45.28
N GLN A 460 -11.01 -3.43 45.11
CA GLN A 460 -10.13 -2.65 44.25
C GLN A 460 -8.98 -2.00 45.04
N GLU A 461 -9.04 -2.02 46.38
CA GLU A 461 -8.03 -1.46 47.27
C GLU A 461 -7.06 -2.56 47.75
N LEU A 462 -5.83 -2.18 48.06
CA LEU A 462 -4.79 -3.08 48.55
C LEU A 462 -4.49 -2.80 50.02
N SER A 463 -4.60 -3.81 50.89
CA SER A 463 -4.22 -3.66 52.30
C SER A 463 -2.70 -3.63 52.43
N LEU A 464 -2.19 -2.68 53.22
CA LEU A 464 -0.76 -2.50 53.50
C LEU A 464 -0.48 -2.62 54.99
N HIS A 465 0.64 -3.25 55.31
CA HIS A 465 1.22 -3.26 56.66
C HIS A 465 2.26 -2.15 56.78
N GLU A 466 2.50 -1.67 58.00
CA GLU A 466 3.52 -0.63 58.24
C GLU A 466 4.90 -1.11 57.75
N TYR A 467 5.63 -0.22 57.06
CA TYR A 467 6.90 -0.48 56.37
C TYR A 467 6.87 -1.53 55.26
N GLN A 468 5.68 -2.00 54.85
CA GLN A 468 5.57 -2.93 53.72
C GLN A 468 6.05 -2.25 52.43
N ARG A 469 6.95 -2.92 51.72
CA ARG A 469 7.48 -2.47 50.44
C ARG A 469 6.42 -2.62 49.36
N VAL A 470 6.18 -1.54 48.61
CA VAL A 470 5.19 -1.50 47.53
C VAL A 470 5.77 -0.92 46.26
N GLN A 471 5.33 -1.45 45.13
CA GLN A 471 5.70 -0.97 43.81
C GLN A 471 4.55 -0.15 43.21
N ILE A 472 4.82 1.12 42.85
CA ILE A 472 3.78 1.99 42.29
C ILE A 472 3.72 1.83 40.77
N LEU A 473 2.59 1.32 40.30
CA LEU A 473 2.29 1.11 38.89
C LEU A 473 1.71 2.39 38.25
N ARG A 474 0.92 3.17 39.00
CA ARG A 474 0.31 4.42 38.54
C ARG A 474 0.08 5.41 39.68
N PHE A 475 0.43 6.69 39.48
CA PHE A 475 0.26 7.77 40.46
C PHE A 475 -1.13 8.43 40.44
N SER A 476 -2.13 7.73 39.91
CA SER A 476 -3.53 8.19 39.89
C SER A 476 -4.52 7.04 39.67
N ASP A 477 -5.76 7.24 40.10
CA ASP A 477 -6.88 6.34 39.78
C ASP A 477 -7.31 6.45 38.31
N LEU A 478 -8.31 5.65 37.91
CA LEU A 478 -8.88 5.66 36.55
C LEU A 478 -9.51 7.01 36.16
N SER A 479 -9.98 7.77 37.14
CA SER A 479 -10.60 9.09 36.98
C SER A 479 -9.58 10.25 36.96
N GLY A 480 -8.30 9.96 37.22
CA GLY A 480 -7.21 10.93 37.26
C GLY A 480 -6.95 11.56 38.63
N ASN A 481 -7.57 11.06 39.70
CA ASN A 481 -7.33 11.50 41.08
C ASN A 481 -5.92 11.12 41.53
N LYS A 482 -5.14 12.10 41.99
CA LYS A 482 -3.74 11.93 42.42
C LYS A 482 -3.61 11.46 43.87
N GLU A 483 -4.70 11.42 44.63
CA GLU A 483 -4.71 10.96 46.02
C GLU A 483 -4.70 9.43 46.15
N TRP A 484 -4.99 8.72 45.06
CA TRP A 484 -5.05 7.25 45.03
C TRP A 484 -4.12 6.70 43.96
N TRP A 485 -3.17 5.87 44.38
CA TRP A 485 -2.16 5.28 43.50
C TRP A 485 -2.42 3.79 43.34
N LEU A 486 -2.19 3.27 42.14
CA LEU A 486 -2.23 1.84 41.88
C LEU A 486 -0.90 1.23 42.30
N ALA A 487 -0.93 0.37 43.31
CA ALA A 487 0.24 -0.29 43.87
C ALA A 487 0.16 -1.81 43.74
N GLU A 488 1.33 -2.44 43.73
CA GLU A 488 1.50 -3.90 43.77
C GLU A 488 2.37 -4.28 44.96
N ALA A 489 1.88 -5.24 45.76
CA ALA A 489 2.59 -5.85 46.88
C ALA A 489 2.27 -7.35 46.91
N GLU A 490 3.29 -8.20 47.05
CA GLU A 490 3.13 -9.66 47.16
C GLU A 490 2.27 -10.29 46.03
N GLY A 491 2.35 -9.73 44.82
CA GLY A 491 1.60 -10.19 43.65
C GLY A 491 0.12 -9.77 43.62
N GLN A 492 -0.35 -9.02 44.62
CA GLN A 492 -1.69 -8.42 44.64
C GLN A 492 -1.64 -6.95 44.20
N LYS A 493 -2.61 -6.56 43.37
CA LYS A 493 -2.73 -5.20 42.82
C LYS A 493 -3.96 -4.52 43.36
N GLY A 494 -3.82 -3.28 43.80
CA GLY A 494 -4.95 -2.48 44.24
C GLY A 494 -4.58 -1.02 44.50
N TYR A 495 -5.59 -0.21 44.73
CA TYR A 495 -5.45 1.22 45.02
C TYR A 495 -5.10 1.45 46.49
N VAL A 496 -4.16 2.36 46.71
CA VAL A 496 -3.71 2.79 48.03
C VAL A 496 -3.62 4.31 48.09
N PRO A 497 -3.90 4.94 49.24
CA PRO A 497 -3.76 6.39 49.39
C PRO A 497 -2.30 6.85 49.26
N ALA A 498 -2.07 7.88 48.46
CA ALA A 498 -0.76 8.45 48.19
C ALA A 498 -0.03 8.93 49.47
N ASN A 499 -0.78 9.47 50.42
CA ASN A 499 -0.30 9.99 51.69
C ASN A 499 0.11 8.89 52.69
N TYR A 500 -0.18 7.62 52.40
CA TYR A 500 0.25 6.48 53.22
C TYR A 500 1.58 5.89 52.74
N LEU A 501 2.21 6.50 51.72
CA LEU A 501 3.39 5.98 51.06
C LEU A 501 4.59 6.92 51.18
N GLY A 502 5.73 6.38 51.63
CA GLY A 502 7.02 7.06 51.76
C GLY A 502 7.98 6.61 50.65
N LYS A 503 8.75 7.53 50.08
CA LYS A 503 9.75 7.18 49.06
C LYS A 503 10.90 6.40 49.71
N MET A 504 11.26 5.24 49.18
CA MET A 504 12.57 4.65 49.48
C MET A 504 13.63 5.45 48.72
N THR A 505 14.33 6.36 49.41
CA THR A 505 15.58 6.92 48.93
C THR A 505 16.70 5.97 49.32
N TYR A 506 17.35 5.35 48.35
CA TYR A 506 18.62 4.67 48.57
C TYR A 506 19.67 5.76 48.90
N THR A 507 20.14 5.81 50.14
CA THR A 507 21.45 6.40 50.47
C THR A 507 22.51 5.34 50.33
#